data_AF-A0A4Q9W1D8-F1
#
_entry.id   AF-A0A4Q9W1D8-F1
#
_cell.length_a   1.000
_cell.length_b   1.000
_cell.length_c   1.000
_cell.angle_alpha   90.00
_cell.angle_beta   90.00
_cell.angle_gamma   90.00
#
_symmetry.space_group_name_H-M   'P 1'
#
loop_
_entity.id
_entity.type
_entity.pdbx_description
1 polymer ?
#
loop_
_entity_poly.entity_id
_entity_poly.type
_entity_poly.pdbx_seq_one_letter_code
_entity_poly.pdbx_strand_id
1 'polypeptide(L)'
;DIKDVARGSQGFINIASDAINVSAKYQNIIENLLGNTIIVENLKHANELARAIRYRTRIVTLEGDVVNPGGSMTGGGARKTKSILSQKDELSTMRNQLEDYQRQTAEFERQFKEQKTQAEQLSEQYFSASQQYNNLKEQVHHHELELDRLKTQEAHLKNENEEFEFEKNDGYQSEKSKEALK
;
A
#
# COMPACT_ATOMS: atom_id res chain seq x y z
N ASP A 1 -36.59 45.80 2.55
CA ASP A 1 -35.40 45.67 3.42
C ASP A 1 -34.14 45.55 2.55
N ILE A 2 -32.97 45.96 3.03
CA ILE A 2 -31.69 45.74 2.31
C ILE A 2 -31.44 44.23 2.16
N LYS A 3 -31.75 43.44 3.20
CA LYS A 3 -31.54 41.99 3.18
C LYS A 3 -32.44 41.30 2.14
N ASP A 4 -33.67 41.75 1.97
CA ASP A 4 -34.59 41.21 0.95
C ASP A 4 -34.11 41.53 -0.47
N VAL A 5 -33.64 42.76 -0.69
CA VAL A 5 -33.06 43.16 -1.98
C VAL A 5 -31.80 42.33 -2.29
N ALA A 6 -30.96 42.08 -1.28
CA ALA A 6 -29.78 41.23 -1.43
C ALA A 6 -30.16 39.79 -1.80
N ARG A 7 -31.12 39.17 -1.09
CA ARG A 7 -31.59 37.81 -1.38
C ARG A 7 -32.18 37.64 -2.78
N GLY A 8 -32.79 38.69 -3.34
CA GLY A 8 -33.32 38.69 -4.70
C GLY A 8 -32.30 39.06 -5.78
N SER A 9 -31.07 39.42 -5.42
CA SER A 9 -30.03 39.84 -6.37
C SER A 9 -29.21 38.68 -6.90
N GLN A 10 -28.79 38.78 -8.16
CA GLN A 10 -27.96 37.76 -8.79
C GLN A 10 -26.58 37.69 -8.10
N GLY A 11 -26.13 36.47 -7.82
CA GLY A 11 -24.83 36.22 -7.17
C GLY A 11 -24.80 36.45 -5.67
N PHE A 12 -25.94 36.69 -5.01
CA PHE A 12 -26.04 36.64 -3.55
C PHE A 12 -25.75 35.24 -3.03
N ILE A 13 -24.88 35.15 -2.02
CA ILE A 13 -24.54 33.88 -1.37
C ILE A 13 -25.15 33.84 0.02
N ASN A 14 -24.78 34.76 0.90
CA ASN A 14 -25.29 34.81 2.26
C ASN A 14 -25.02 36.16 2.95
N ILE A 15 -25.61 36.37 4.12
CA ILE A 15 -25.11 37.36 5.08
C ILE A 15 -23.92 36.73 5.82
N ALA A 16 -22.85 37.49 6.04
CA ALA A 16 -21.61 36.94 6.59
C ALA A 16 -21.78 36.38 8.01
N SER A 17 -22.68 36.94 8.83
CA SER A 17 -23.04 36.37 10.14
C SER A 17 -23.64 34.97 10.03
N ASP A 18 -24.43 34.73 9.00
CA ASP A 18 -25.22 33.50 8.82
C ASP A 18 -24.38 32.38 8.17
N ALA A 19 -23.18 32.74 7.67
CA ALA A 19 -22.23 31.80 7.07
C ALA A 19 -21.26 31.19 8.09
N ILE A 20 -21.33 31.57 9.37
CA ILE A 20 -20.39 31.14 10.41
C ILE A 20 -21.16 30.45 11.54
N ASN A 21 -20.64 29.31 12.00
CA ASN A 21 -21.19 28.61 13.15
C ASN A 21 -20.44 29.01 14.43
N VAL A 22 -21.14 29.53 15.42
CA VAL A 22 -20.55 29.99 16.69
C VAL A 22 -21.42 29.57 17.88
N SER A 23 -20.84 29.42 19.06
CA SER A 23 -21.63 29.17 20.27
C SER A 23 -22.57 30.35 20.57
N ALA A 24 -23.77 30.06 21.09
CA ALA A 24 -24.81 31.05 21.38
C ALA A 24 -24.33 32.28 22.19
N LYS A 25 -23.33 32.10 23.08
CA LYS A 25 -22.71 33.17 23.86
C LYS A 25 -22.12 34.32 23.02
N TYR A 26 -21.66 34.02 21.80
CA TYR A 26 -20.98 35.00 20.93
C TYR A 26 -21.85 35.49 19.77
N GLN A 27 -23.10 35.05 19.71
CA GLN A 27 -24.01 35.33 18.60
C GLN A 27 -24.17 36.84 18.34
N ASN A 28 -24.47 37.61 19.40
CA ASN A 28 -24.59 39.07 19.32
C ASN A 28 -23.31 39.77 18.83
N ILE A 29 -22.13 39.21 19.15
CA ILE A 29 -20.84 39.77 18.71
C ILE A 29 -20.66 39.55 17.22
N ILE A 30 -20.96 38.34 16.73
CA ILE A 30 -20.87 38.01 15.30
C ILE A 30 -21.89 38.81 14.50
N GLU A 31 -23.11 38.97 14.99
CA GLU A 31 -24.14 39.79 14.34
C GLU A 31 -23.73 41.26 14.27
N ASN A 32 -23.09 41.80 15.31
CA ASN A 32 -22.57 43.17 15.27
C ASN A 32 -21.44 43.34 14.25
N LEU A 33 -20.49 42.40 14.22
CA LEU A 33 -19.32 42.48 13.34
C LEU A 33 -19.64 42.19 11.86
N LEU A 34 -20.54 41.23 11.61
CA LEU A 34 -20.74 40.63 10.29
C LEU A 34 -22.20 40.65 9.79
N GLY A 35 -23.18 41.01 10.64
CA GLY A 35 -24.59 41.03 10.26
C GLY A 35 -24.97 42.08 9.21
N ASN A 36 -24.09 43.07 9.01
CA ASN A 36 -24.19 44.11 7.97
C ASN A 36 -23.15 43.91 6.85
N THR A 37 -22.71 42.67 6.62
CA THR A 37 -21.83 42.32 5.50
C THR A 37 -22.49 41.26 4.63
N ILE A 38 -22.61 41.55 3.34
CA ILE A 38 -23.21 40.65 2.35
C ILE A 38 -22.10 39.95 1.59
N ILE A 39 -22.20 38.62 1.41
CA ILE A 39 -21.29 37.82 0.61
C ILE A 39 -21.92 37.61 -0.77
N VAL A 40 -21.15 37.89 -1.81
CA VAL A 40 -21.54 37.64 -3.20
C VAL A 40 -20.45 36.87 -3.94
N GLU A 41 -20.79 36.30 -5.09
CA GLU A 41 -19.88 35.48 -5.88
C GLU A 41 -18.67 36.26 -6.40
N ASN A 42 -18.90 37.41 -7.06
CA ASN A 42 -17.87 38.15 -7.80
C ASN A 42 -18.09 39.66 -7.75
N LEU A 43 -17.08 40.42 -8.19
CA LEU A 43 -17.07 41.89 -8.11
C LEU A 43 -18.14 42.55 -8.98
N LYS A 44 -18.54 41.91 -10.08
CA LYS A 44 -19.63 42.43 -10.94
C LYS A 44 -20.95 42.45 -10.17
N HIS A 45 -21.33 41.30 -9.60
CA HIS A 45 -22.52 41.18 -8.76
C HIS A 45 -22.45 42.10 -7.53
N ALA A 46 -21.26 42.25 -6.93
CA ALA A 46 -21.05 43.18 -5.82
C ALA A 46 -21.40 44.63 -6.19
N ASN A 47 -20.94 45.10 -7.35
CA ASN A 47 -21.18 46.46 -7.82
C ASN A 47 -22.65 46.71 -8.18
N GLU A 48 -23.30 45.73 -8.81
CA GLU A 48 -24.74 45.79 -9.14
C GLU A 48 -25.59 45.88 -7.86
N LEU A 49 -25.32 45.00 -6.89
CA LEU A 49 -26.01 45.01 -5.61
C LEU A 49 -25.73 46.28 -4.82
N ALA A 50 -24.49 46.76 -4.80
CA ALA A 50 -24.11 48.00 -4.12
C ALA A 50 -24.94 49.20 -4.61
N ARG A 51 -25.15 49.32 -5.93
CA ARG A 51 -26.01 50.37 -6.52
C ARG A 51 -27.47 50.19 -6.11
N ALA A 52 -28.00 48.97 -6.18
CA ALA A 52 -29.39 48.67 -5.82
C ALA A 52 -29.72 49.05 -4.37
N ILE A 53 -28.76 48.84 -3.45
CA ILE A 53 -28.91 49.18 -2.02
C ILE A 53 -28.40 50.58 -1.68
N ARG A 54 -28.03 51.38 -2.69
CA ARG A 54 -27.50 52.75 -2.55
C ARG A 54 -26.27 52.84 -1.64
N TYR A 55 -25.36 51.86 -1.75
CA TYR A 55 -24.07 51.81 -1.05
C TYR A 55 -24.19 51.92 0.48
N ARG A 56 -25.24 51.34 1.07
CA ARG A 56 -25.50 51.41 2.51
C ARG A 56 -24.81 50.33 3.34
N THR A 57 -24.36 49.26 2.70
CA THR A 57 -23.90 48.04 3.38
C THR A 57 -22.61 47.54 2.73
N ARG A 58 -21.75 46.88 3.52
CA ARG A 58 -20.53 46.28 3.02
C ARG A 58 -20.85 45.02 2.22
N ILE A 59 -20.19 44.84 1.09
CA ILE A 59 -20.31 43.66 0.23
C ILE A 59 -18.92 43.09 0.00
N VAL A 60 -18.78 41.77 0.14
CA VAL A 60 -17.52 41.04 -0.01
C VAL A 60 -17.69 39.93 -1.04
N THR A 61 -16.73 39.77 -1.94
CA THR A 61 -16.72 38.69 -2.94
C THR A 61 -16.03 37.43 -2.40
N LEU A 62 -16.24 36.28 -3.05
CA LEU A 62 -15.50 35.05 -2.71
C LEU A 62 -13.99 35.18 -2.93
N GLU A 63 -13.58 36.04 -3.86
CA GLU A 63 -12.17 36.33 -4.14
C GLU A 63 -11.55 37.31 -3.13
N GLY A 64 -12.37 37.90 -2.25
CA GLY A 64 -11.93 38.80 -1.19
C GLY A 64 -11.95 40.29 -1.53
N ASP A 65 -12.52 40.68 -2.67
CA ASP A 65 -12.77 42.09 -2.97
C ASP A 65 -13.88 42.63 -2.08
N VAL A 66 -13.76 43.90 -1.68
CA VAL A 66 -14.70 44.54 -0.75
C VAL A 66 -15.21 45.84 -1.33
N VAL A 67 -16.54 45.98 -1.37
CA VAL A 67 -17.25 47.24 -1.62
C VAL A 67 -17.75 47.76 -0.28
N ASN A 68 -17.25 48.91 0.16
CA ASN A 68 -17.64 49.50 1.44
C ASN A 68 -18.85 50.45 1.28
N PRO A 69 -19.56 50.73 2.39
CA PRO A 69 -20.54 51.81 2.41
C PRO A 69 -19.93 53.13 1.92
N GLY A 70 -20.68 53.90 1.13
CA GLY A 70 -20.17 55.11 0.48
C GLY A 70 -19.40 54.85 -0.83
N GLY A 71 -19.29 53.61 -1.27
CA GLY A 71 -18.84 53.26 -2.63
C GLY A 71 -17.33 53.16 -2.81
N SER A 72 -16.54 53.26 -1.74
CA SER A 72 -15.11 52.95 -1.84
C SER A 72 -14.92 51.45 -2.06
N MET A 73 -14.00 51.12 -2.98
CA MET A 73 -13.67 49.74 -3.32
C MET A 73 -12.26 49.43 -2.87
N THR A 74 -12.12 48.27 -2.26
CA THR A 74 -10.83 47.66 -1.90
C THR A 74 -10.74 46.34 -2.66
N GLY A 75 -10.02 46.37 -3.77
CA GLY A 75 -9.83 45.24 -4.67
C GLY A 75 -8.81 45.61 -5.73
N GLY A 76 -7.87 44.71 -6.01
CA GLY A 76 -6.77 44.92 -6.94
C GLY A 76 -5.43 45.22 -6.25
N GLY A 77 -4.52 44.22 -6.26
CA GLY A 77 -3.12 44.39 -5.89
C GLY A 77 -2.65 43.47 -4.78
N ALA A 78 -2.24 42.26 -5.17
CA ALA A 78 -1.18 41.47 -4.54
C ALA A 78 -0.95 41.64 -3.02
N ARG A 79 -1.90 41.20 -2.20
CA ARG A 79 -1.56 40.45 -0.99
C ARG A 79 -2.47 39.24 -0.89
N LYS A 80 -2.08 38.17 -1.60
CA LYS A 80 -2.41 36.79 -1.22
C LYS A 80 -1.68 36.45 0.09
N THR A 81 -1.78 37.28 1.13
CA THR A 81 -1.43 36.83 2.47
C THR A 81 -2.46 35.78 2.83
N LYS A 82 -2.08 34.49 2.77
CA LYS A 82 -2.91 33.37 3.20
C LYS A 82 -3.62 33.80 4.49
N SER A 83 -4.95 33.90 4.44
CA SER A 83 -5.75 34.26 5.61
C SER A 83 -5.39 33.35 6.78
N ILE A 84 -5.35 33.88 8.00
CA ILE A 84 -5.10 33.08 9.22
C ILE A 84 -6.08 31.89 9.27
N LEU A 85 -7.30 32.06 8.74
CA LEU A 85 -8.27 30.98 8.59
C LEU A 85 -7.78 29.88 7.65
N SER A 86 -7.32 30.24 6.45
CA SER A 86 -6.76 29.27 5.49
C SER A 86 -5.52 28.54 6.04
N GLN A 87 -4.70 29.22 6.86
CA GLN A 87 -3.55 28.59 7.52
C GLN A 87 -4.00 27.58 8.59
N LYS A 88 -5.08 27.88 9.33
CA LYS A 88 -5.65 26.97 10.32
C LYS A 88 -6.24 25.72 9.65
N ASP A 89 -6.92 25.89 8.53
CA ASP A 89 -7.50 24.77 7.77
C ASP A 89 -6.40 23.88 7.16
N GLU A 90 -5.35 24.50 6.61
CA GLU A 90 -4.16 23.80 6.10
C GLU A 90 -3.46 23.02 7.22
N LEU A 91 -3.29 23.63 8.39
CA LEU A 91 -2.71 22.97 9.56
C LEU A 91 -3.58 21.80 10.04
N SER A 92 -4.91 21.94 10.04
CA SER A 92 -5.81 20.85 10.40
C SER A 92 -5.72 19.70 9.39
N THR A 93 -5.65 20.02 8.11
CA THR A 93 -5.51 19.03 7.03
C THR A 93 -4.19 18.28 7.17
N MET A 94 -3.08 19.01 7.37
CA MET A 94 -1.76 18.42 7.57
C MET A 94 -1.70 17.52 8.81
N ARG A 95 -2.38 17.89 9.91
CA ARG A 95 -2.47 17.05 11.11
C ARG A 95 -3.19 15.74 10.86
N ASN A 96 -4.34 15.79 10.17
CA ASN A 96 -5.10 14.60 9.83
C ASN A 96 -4.31 13.67 8.89
N GLN A 97 -3.60 14.25 7.92
CA GLN A 97 -2.72 13.49 7.02
C GLN A 97 -1.54 12.86 7.77
N LEU A 98 -0.95 13.57 8.71
CA LEU A 98 0.14 13.04 9.54
C LEU A 98 -0.33 11.83 10.36
N GLU A 99 -1.51 11.92 10.99
CA GLU A 99 -2.07 10.82 11.77
C GLU A 99 -2.36 9.59 10.90
N ASP A 100 -2.92 9.80 9.70
CA ASP A 100 -3.17 8.74 8.72
C ASP A 100 -1.87 8.07 8.25
N TYR A 101 -0.85 8.85 7.90
CA TYR A 101 0.45 8.31 7.49
C TYR A 101 1.18 7.58 8.62
N GLN A 102 1.07 8.05 9.86
CA GLN A 102 1.62 7.34 11.02
C GLN A 102 0.96 5.97 11.21
N ARG A 103 -0.36 5.90 11.04
CA ARG A 103 -1.12 4.64 11.11
C ARG A 103 -0.72 3.68 9.99
N GLN A 104 -0.63 4.16 8.76
CA GLN A 104 -0.20 3.35 7.62
C GLN A 104 1.24 2.85 7.78
N THR A 105 2.14 3.70 8.27
CA THR A 105 3.53 3.32 8.54
C THR A 105 3.61 2.19 9.55
N ALA A 106 2.89 2.28 10.67
CA ALA A 106 2.88 1.22 11.69
C ALA A 106 2.33 -0.10 11.14
N GLU A 107 1.31 -0.04 10.28
CA GLU A 107 0.75 -1.23 9.62
C GLU A 107 1.76 -1.88 8.67
N PHE A 108 2.42 -1.09 7.81
CA PHE A 108 3.43 -1.60 6.89
C PHE A 108 4.66 -2.16 7.62
N GLU A 109 5.10 -1.54 8.71
CA GLU A 109 6.18 -2.08 9.55
C GLU A 109 5.81 -3.44 10.15
N ARG A 110 4.56 -3.62 10.59
CA ARG A 110 4.07 -4.90 11.10
C ARG A 110 4.07 -5.97 10.00
N GLN A 111 3.51 -5.66 8.84
CA GLN A 111 3.45 -6.58 7.69
C GLN A 111 4.85 -6.97 7.21
N PHE A 112 5.76 -6.00 7.13
CA PHE A 112 7.15 -6.24 6.75
C PHE A 112 7.84 -7.18 7.74
N LYS A 113 7.65 -6.97 9.05
CA LYS A 113 8.22 -7.84 10.08
C LYS A 113 7.70 -9.27 9.97
N GLU A 114 6.40 -9.44 9.75
CA GLU A 114 5.78 -10.75 9.57
C GLU A 114 6.32 -11.48 8.34
N GLN A 115 6.37 -10.80 7.18
CA GLN A 115 6.92 -11.38 5.95
C GLN A 115 8.40 -11.70 6.08
N LYS A 116 9.17 -10.86 6.77
CA LYS A 116 10.59 -11.12 7.03
C LYS A 116 10.77 -12.40 7.84
N THR A 117 10.00 -12.57 8.92
CA THR A 117 10.04 -13.80 9.74
C THR A 117 9.63 -15.03 8.93
N GLN A 118 8.60 -14.93 8.08
CA GLN A 118 8.20 -16.04 7.20
C GLN A 118 9.30 -16.40 6.20
N ALA A 119 9.97 -15.40 5.62
CA ALA A 119 11.07 -15.62 4.68
C ALA A 119 12.28 -16.29 5.35
N GLU A 120 12.62 -15.87 6.57
CA GLU A 120 13.68 -16.49 7.38
C GLU A 120 13.36 -17.97 7.68
N GLN A 121 12.14 -18.26 8.13
CA GLN A 121 11.69 -19.63 8.38
C GLN A 121 11.72 -20.51 7.14
N LEU A 122 11.25 -19.99 6.00
CA LEU A 122 11.24 -20.73 4.74
C LEU A 122 12.67 -21.00 4.23
N SER A 123 13.59 -20.04 4.44
CA SER A 123 15.00 -20.21 4.12
C SER A 123 15.65 -21.32 4.95
N GLU A 124 15.37 -21.38 6.26
CA GLU A 124 15.85 -22.45 7.13
C GLU A 124 15.29 -23.81 6.72
N GLN A 125 13.98 -23.88 6.41
CA GLN A 125 13.35 -25.11 5.93
C GLN A 125 13.99 -25.57 4.62
N TYR A 126 14.20 -24.67 3.66
CA TYR A 126 14.86 -24.97 2.40
C TYR A 126 16.28 -25.51 2.61
N PHE A 127 17.06 -24.86 3.49
CA PHE A 127 18.41 -25.30 3.81
C PHE A 127 18.41 -26.73 4.39
N SER A 128 17.53 -27.01 5.35
CA SER A 128 17.41 -28.35 5.95
C SER A 128 17.00 -29.43 4.94
N ALA A 129 16.03 -29.13 4.08
CA ALA A 129 15.58 -30.04 3.04
C ALA A 129 16.67 -30.30 1.99
N SER A 130 17.44 -29.28 1.64
CA SER A 130 18.59 -29.41 0.74
C SER A 130 19.69 -30.30 1.32
N GLN A 131 19.99 -30.17 2.62
CA GLN A 131 20.95 -31.07 3.28
C GLN A 131 20.45 -32.52 3.30
N GLN A 132 19.17 -32.74 3.60
CA GLN A 132 18.57 -34.08 3.57
C GLN A 132 18.62 -34.69 2.16
N TYR A 133 18.30 -33.89 1.15
CA TYR A 133 18.38 -34.31 -0.25
C TYR A 133 19.79 -34.74 -0.64
N ASN A 134 20.82 -33.95 -0.29
CA ASN A 134 22.21 -34.29 -0.61
C ASN A 134 22.66 -35.58 0.09
N ASN A 135 22.31 -35.76 1.37
CA ASN A 135 22.62 -37.00 2.09
C ASN A 135 21.93 -38.21 1.44
N LEU A 136 20.64 -38.11 1.12
CA LEU A 136 19.90 -39.19 0.47
C LEU A 136 20.49 -39.50 -0.91
N LYS A 137 20.91 -38.48 -1.66
CA LYS A 137 21.57 -38.63 -2.96
C LYS A 137 22.90 -39.38 -2.83
N GLU A 138 23.70 -39.09 -1.82
CA GLU A 138 24.94 -39.83 -1.53
C GLU A 138 24.66 -41.29 -1.16
N GLN A 139 23.62 -41.55 -0.35
CA GLN A 139 23.22 -42.92 -0.02
C GLN A 139 22.76 -43.72 -1.23
N VAL A 140 21.94 -43.11 -2.10
CA VAL A 140 21.51 -43.74 -3.37
C VAL A 140 22.73 -44.09 -4.22
N HIS A 141 23.67 -43.16 -4.38
CA HIS A 141 24.89 -43.41 -5.15
C HIS A 141 25.74 -44.54 -4.55
N HIS A 142 25.85 -44.59 -3.22
CA HIS A 142 26.57 -45.67 -2.53
C HIS A 142 25.92 -47.04 -2.80
N HIS A 143 24.59 -47.14 -2.68
CA HIS A 143 23.86 -48.37 -2.95
C HIS A 143 23.90 -48.78 -4.42
N GLU A 144 23.93 -47.83 -5.36
CA GLU A 144 24.15 -48.12 -6.79
C GLU A 144 25.52 -48.80 -7.02
N LEU A 145 26.59 -48.25 -6.42
CA LEU A 145 27.93 -48.84 -6.51
C LEU A 145 28.00 -50.23 -5.85
N GLU A 146 27.34 -50.41 -4.70
CA GLU A 146 27.26 -51.70 -4.02
C GLU A 146 26.50 -52.73 -4.85
N LEU A 147 25.40 -52.32 -5.48
CA LEU A 147 24.61 -53.17 -6.38
C LEU A 147 25.44 -53.62 -7.59
N ASP A 148 26.19 -52.72 -8.23
CA ASP A 148 27.05 -53.06 -9.36
C ASP A 148 28.19 -54.01 -8.97
N ARG A 149 28.78 -53.81 -7.78
CA ARG A 149 29.77 -54.74 -7.23
C ARG A 149 29.17 -56.13 -7.02
N LEU A 150 28.00 -56.22 -6.39
CA LEU A 150 27.32 -57.50 -6.12
C LEU A 150 26.93 -58.22 -7.41
N LYS A 151 26.43 -57.50 -8.42
CA LYS A 151 26.14 -58.07 -9.75
C LYS A 151 27.39 -58.64 -10.42
N THR A 152 28.52 -57.96 -10.29
CA THR A 152 29.80 -58.43 -10.84
C THR A 152 30.26 -59.71 -10.14
N GLN A 153 30.11 -59.77 -8.81
CA GLN A 153 30.42 -60.97 -8.01
C GLN A 153 29.49 -62.13 -8.35
N GLU A 154 28.19 -61.88 -8.50
CA GLU A 154 27.21 -62.87 -8.92
C GLU A 154 27.58 -63.45 -10.30
N ALA A 155 27.91 -62.60 -11.27
CA ALA A 155 28.34 -63.04 -12.60
C ALA A 155 29.62 -63.90 -12.55
N HIS A 156 30.59 -63.51 -11.72
CA HIS A 156 31.82 -64.28 -11.53
C HIS A 156 31.55 -65.67 -10.95
N LEU A 157 30.82 -65.74 -9.84
CA LEU A 157 30.46 -67.00 -9.19
C LEU A 157 29.63 -67.90 -10.10
N LYS A 158 28.76 -67.31 -10.92
CA LYS A 158 27.98 -68.06 -11.93
C LYS A 158 28.90 -68.69 -12.97
N ASN A 159 29.87 -67.94 -13.49
CA ASN A 159 30.85 -68.45 -14.45
C ASN A 159 31.72 -69.56 -13.83
N GLU A 160 32.22 -69.37 -12.60
CA GLU A 160 32.98 -70.40 -11.88
C GLU A 160 32.17 -71.68 -11.66
N ASN A 161 30.88 -71.54 -11.33
CA ASN A 161 30.00 -72.69 -11.15
C ASN A 161 29.71 -73.42 -12.48
N GLU A 162 29.54 -72.69 -13.57
CA GLU A 162 29.40 -73.26 -14.92
C GLU A 162 30.67 -74.01 -15.36
N GLU A 163 31.85 -73.45 -15.08
CA GLU A 163 33.15 -74.09 -15.35
C GLU A 163 33.34 -75.36 -14.50
N PHE A 164 33.05 -75.29 -13.20
CA PHE A 164 33.12 -76.45 -12.30
C PHE A 164 32.17 -77.59 -12.72
N GLU A 165 30.93 -77.27 -13.10
CA GLU A 165 29.98 -78.28 -13.60
C GLU A 165 30.44 -78.89 -14.94
N PHE A 166 31.11 -78.11 -15.79
CA PHE A 166 31.72 -78.62 -17.02
C PHE A 166 32.88 -79.58 -16.73
N GLU A 167 33.82 -79.20 -15.87
CA GLU A 167 34.96 -80.05 -15.46
C GLU A 167 34.48 -81.36 -14.82
N LYS A 168 33.48 -81.29 -13.93
CA LYS A 168 32.89 -82.48 -13.31
C LYS A 168 32.33 -83.41 -14.40
N ASN A 169 31.54 -82.90 -15.34
CA ASN A 169 30.96 -83.72 -16.39
C ASN A 169 32.01 -84.35 -17.31
N ASP A 170 33.05 -83.62 -17.71
CA ASP A 170 34.12 -84.15 -18.56
C ASP A 170 34.97 -85.21 -17.83
N GLY A 171 35.30 -84.97 -16.56
CA GLY A 171 35.98 -85.95 -15.69
C GLY A 171 35.19 -87.25 -15.55
N TYR A 172 33.87 -87.17 -15.33
CA TYR A 172 32.99 -88.34 -15.26
C TYR A 172 32.97 -89.14 -16.58
N GLN A 173 33.00 -88.50 -17.74
CA GLN A 173 33.03 -89.20 -19.04
C GLN A 173 34.41 -89.84 -19.31
N SER A 174 35.49 -89.19 -18.89
CA SER A 174 36.86 -89.70 -19.01
C SER A 174 37.09 -90.95 -18.16
N GLU A 175 36.61 -90.96 -16.90
CA GLU A 175 36.69 -92.14 -16.04
C GLU A 175 35.84 -93.30 -16.55
N LYS A 176 34.59 -93.04 -16.97
CA LYS A 176 33.74 -94.07 -17.59
C LYS A 176 34.35 -94.69 -18.84
N SER A 177 34.98 -93.86 -19.68
CA SER A 177 35.65 -94.33 -20.90
C SER A 177 36.83 -95.24 -20.57
N LYS A 178 37.63 -94.89 -19.55
CA LYS A 178 38.75 -95.72 -19.09
C LYS A 178 38.30 -97.05 -18.45
N GLU A 179 37.18 -97.07 -17.74
CA GLU A 179 36.60 -98.32 -17.23
C GLU A 179 36.05 -99.21 -18.34
N ALA A 180 35.45 -98.64 -19.39
CA ALA A 180 34.94 -99.42 -20.53
C ALA A 180 36.03 -99.99 -21.46
N LEU A 181 37.27 -99.51 -21.34
CA LEU A 181 38.45 -99.92 -22.13
C LEU A 181 39.32 -101.00 -21.43
N LYS A 182 38.95 -101.43 -20.23
CA LYS A 182 39.60 -102.52 -19.47
C LYS A 182 38.82 -103.82 -19.58
#